data_AF-A0A022PQG2-F1
#
_entry.id   AF-A0A022PQG2-F1
#
_cell.length_a   1.000
_cell.length_b   1.000
_cell.length_c   1.000
_cell.angle_alpha   90.00
_cell.angle_beta   90.00
_cell.angle_gamma   90.00
#
_symmetry.space_group_name_H-M   'P 1'
#
loop_
_entity.id
_entity.type
_entity.pdbx_description
1 polymer ?
#
loop_
_entity_poly.entity_id
_entity_poly.type
_entity_poly.pdbx_seq_one_letter_code
_entity_poly.pdbx_strand_id
1 'polypeptide(L)' 'MAIELEKTSSANIPPEIIEIILTKLSSVKSLLRFKAVSKSWNTIISDPLFIQNHLQSSNNSPNNNLFL' A
#
# COMPACT_ATOMS: atom_id res chain seq x y z
N MET A 1 6.49 -22.88 -30.33
CA MET A 1 5.87 -21.60 -30.71
C MET A 1 5.55 -20.88 -29.41
N ALA A 2 6.47 -20.08 -28.92
CA ALA A 2 6.35 -19.37 -27.64
C ALA A 2 6.93 -17.98 -27.83
N ILE A 3 6.36 -17.01 -27.10
CA ILE A 3 6.42 -15.54 -27.20
C ILE A 3 5.41 -14.98 -28.21
N GLU A 4 4.51 -14.08 -27.86
CA GLU A 4 4.61 -12.95 -26.91
C GLU A 4 3.32 -12.88 -26.07
N LEU A 5 3.40 -13.06 -24.74
CA LEU A 5 2.36 -12.50 -23.88
C LEU A 5 2.56 -11.00 -23.94
N GLU A 6 1.63 -10.31 -24.58
CA GLU A 6 1.61 -8.86 -24.71
C GLU A 6 1.92 -8.21 -23.36
N LYS A 7 3.18 -7.81 -23.21
CA LYS A 7 3.66 -7.04 -22.08
C LYS A 7 3.11 -5.64 -22.30
N THR A 8 1.86 -5.45 -21.90
CA THR A 8 1.33 -4.13 -21.60
C THR A 8 2.41 -3.45 -20.78
N SER A 9 2.95 -2.35 -21.30
CA SER A 9 3.93 -1.53 -20.61
C SER A 9 3.23 -0.79 -19.46
N SER A 10 2.65 -1.56 -18.54
CA SER A 10 2.34 -1.13 -17.20
C SER A 10 3.66 -0.61 -16.64
N ALA A 11 3.74 0.69 -16.43
CA ALA A 11 4.82 1.29 -15.66
C ALA A 11 4.81 0.62 -14.29
N ASN A 12 5.58 -0.46 -14.14
CA ASN A 12 5.65 -1.22 -12.92
C ASN A 12 6.41 -0.37 -11.91
N ILE A 13 5.65 0.24 -11.00
CA ILE A 13 6.20 0.94 -9.85
C ILE A 13 6.84 -0.13 -8.94
N PRO A 14 8.13 0.02 -8.55
CA PRO A 14 8.77 -0.90 -7.63
C PRO A 14 7.99 -1.03 -6.31
N PRO A 15 7.94 -2.22 -5.68
CA PRO A 15 7.23 -2.43 -4.41
C PRO A 15 7.63 -1.45 -3.31
N GLU A 16 8.90 -1.08 -3.25
CA GLU A 16 9.45 -0.16 -2.26
C GLU A 16 8.85 1.24 -2.40
N ILE A 17 8.61 1.69 -3.63
CA ILE A 17 7.98 2.98 -3.90
C ILE A 17 6.49 2.94 -3.53
N ILE A 18 5.80 1.83 -3.80
CA ILE A 18 4.41 1.63 -3.38
C ILE A 18 4.32 1.68 -1.85
N GLU A 19 5.22 0.99 -1.14
CA GLU A 19 5.26 1.00 0.31
C GLU A 19 5.46 2.41 0.87
N ILE A 20 6.41 3.20 0.34
CA ILE A 20 6.61 4.61 0.73
C ILE A 20 5.34 5.44 0.55
N ILE A 21 4.62 5.25 -0.57
CA ILE A 21 3.35 5.96 -0.83
C ILE A 21 2.32 5.56 0.22
N LEU A 22 2.16 4.26 0.48
CA LEU A 22 1.17 3.74 1.43
C LEU A 22 1.48 4.15 2.88
N THR A 23 2.74 4.18 3.30
CA THR A 23 3.16 4.62 4.65
C THR A 23 2.84 6.10 4.90
N LYS A 24 2.87 6.94 3.86
CA LYS A 24 2.51 8.36 3.99
C LYS A 24 1.00 8.61 4.13
N LEU A 25 0.16 7.60 3.90
CA LEU A 25 -1.28 7.74 4.05
C LEU A 25 -1.66 7.60 5.52
N SER A 26 -1.99 8.71 6.18
CA SER A 26 -2.40 8.68 7.58
C SER A 26 -3.79 8.04 7.82
N SER A 27 -4.61 7.87 6.78
CA SER A 27 -5.97 7.35 6.91
C SER A 27 -6.04 5.84 6.61
N VAL A 28 -6.43 5.07 7.64
CA VAL A 28 -6.73 3.63 7.50
C VAL A 28 -7.84 3.40 6.47
N LYS A 29 -8.86 4.27 6.42
CA LYS A 29 -9.97 4.15 5.46
C LYS A 29 -9.49 4.25 4.01
N SER A 30 -8.53 5.13 3.72
CA SER A 30 -7.94 5.22 2.39
C SER A 30 -7.14 3.96 2.06
N LEU A 31 -6.33 3.48 3.00
CA LEU A 31 -5.58 2.22 2.85
C LEU A 31 -6.50 1.03 2.56
N LEU A 32 -7.63 0.90 3.26
CA LEU A 32 -8.58 -0.20 3.01
C LEU A 32 -9.17 -0.15 1.60
N ARG A 33 -9.48 1.03 1.07
CA ARG A 33 -9.97 1.19 -0.32
C ARG A 33 -8.88 0.82 -1.33
N PHE A 34 -7.62 1.10 -1.00
CA PHE A 34 -6.46 0.86 -1.85
C PHE A 34 -6.12 -0.62 -2.04
N LYS A 35 -6.65 -1.52 -1.20
CA LYS A 35 -6.57 -2.97 -1.43
C LYS A 35 -7.22 -3.40 -2.76
N ALA A 36 -8.17 -2.63 -3.29
CA ALA A 36 -8.84 -2.93 -4.55
C ALA A 36 -8.06 -2.47 -5.81
N VAL A 37 -6.96 -1.71 -5.66
CA VAL A 37 -6.22 -1.14 -6.79
C VAL A 37 -5.41 -2.20 -7.54
N SER A 38 -4.73 -3.08 -6.82
CA SER A 38 -3.95 -4.17 -7.41
C SER A 38 -3.60 -5.24 -6.38
N LYS A 39 -3.19 -6.42 -6.86
CA LYS A 39 -2.67 -7.50 -6.00
C LYS A 39 -1.46 -7.04 -5.19
N SER A 40 -0.53 -6.30 -5.81
CA SER A 40 0.66 -5.79 -5.12
C SER A 40 0.31 -4.85 -3.97
N TRP A 41 -0.62 -3.92 -4.19
CA TRP A 41 -1.08 -3.00 -3.15
C TRP A 41 -1.76 -3.76 -2.01
N ASN A 42 -2.62 -4.73 -2.34
CA ASN A 42 -3.29 -5.58 -1.34
C ASN A 42 -2.29 -6.39 -0.49
N THR A 43 -1.24 -6.93 -1.11
CA THR A 43 -0.17 -7.67 -0.41
C THR A 43 0.54 -6.79 0.60
N ILE A 44 0.96 -5.58 0.22
CA ILE A 44 1.66 -4.65 1.11
C ILE A 44 0.72 -4.19 2.26
N ILE A 45 -0.52 -3.80 1.95
CA ILE A 45 -1.46 -3.31 2.97
C ILE A 45 -1.84 -4.42 3.98
N SER A 46 -1.82 -5.68 3.56
CA SER A 46 -2.14 -6.82 4.43
C SER A 46 -0.92 -7.39 5.16
N ASP A 47 0.28 -6.85 4.89
CA ASP A 47 1.51 -7.31 5.53
C ASP A 47 1.57 -6.87 7.00
N PRO A 48 1.82 -7.79 7.95
CA PRO A 48 1.86 -7.45 9.37
C PRO A 48 2.93 -6.42 9.74
N LEU A 49 4.08 -6.43 9.06
CA LEU A 49 5.17 -5.48 9.32
C LEU A 49 4.77 -4.08 8.85
N PHE A 50 4.15 -3.97 7.67
CA PHE A 50 3.55 -2.72 7.20
C PHE A 50 2.54 -2.16 8.20
N ILE A 51 1.62 -2.99 8.70
CA ILE A 51 0.60 -2.59 9.68
C ILE A 51 1.26 -2.10 10.97
N GLN A 52 2.25 -2.82 11.49
CA GLN A 52 2.98 -2.43 12.70
C GLN A 52 3.68 -1.08 12.53
N ASN A 53 4.40 -0.89 11.43
CA ASN A 53 5.13 0.35 11.14
C ASN A 53 4.18 1.55 10.96
N HIS A 54 3.03 1.31 10.33
CA HIS A 54 2.00 2.33 10.12
C HIS A 54 1.35 2.78 11.45
N LEU A 55 1.04 1.83 12.34
CA LEU A 55 0.50 2.12 13.68
C LEU A 55 1.48 2.90 14.56
N GLN A 56 2.77 2.56 14.50
CA GLN A 56 3.81 3.32 15.21
C GLN A 56 3.90 4.76 14.69
N SER A 57 3.76 4.95 13.38
CA SER A 57 3.82 6.27 12.74
C SER A 57 2.60 7.14 13.09
N SER A 58 1.40 6.55 13.21
CA SER A 58 0.19 7.31 13.55
C SER A 58 0.23 7.83 14.99
N ASN A 59 0.72 7.03 15.96
CA ASN A 59 0.81 7.44 17.37
C ASN A 59 1.67 8.69 17.62
N ASN A 60 2.51 9.09 16.66
CA ASN A 60 3.34 10.29 16.73
C ASN A 60 2.69 11.54 16.10
N SER A 61 1.48 11.43 15.54
CA SER A 61 0.77 12.54 14.90
C SER A 61 -0.33 13.09 15.82
N PRO A 62 -0.42 14.41 16.05
CA PRO A 62 -1.41 15.00 16.96
C PRO A 62 -2.85 14.95 16.45
N ASN A 63 -3.09 14.46 15.23
CA ASN A 63 -4.40 14.49 14.55
C ASN A 63 -4.96 13.08 14.30
N ASN A 64 -4.91 12.23 15.32
CA ASN A 64 -5.35 10.84 15.22
C ASN A 64 -6.87 10.73 15.31
N ASN A 65 -7.54 10.81 14.15
CA ASN A 65 -8.84 10.18 13.93
C ASN A 65 -8.63 8.65 13.90
N LEU A 66 -8.30 8.09 15.06
CA LEU A 66 -8.02 6.70 15.29
C LEU A 66 -9.34 5.95 15.48
N PHE A 67 -9.52 4.87 14.72
CA PHE A 67 -10.65 3.93 14.79
C PHE A 67 -12.00 4.43 14.25
N LEU A 68 -12.19 4.25 12.95
CA LEU A 68 -13.47 3.78 12.39
C LEU A 68 -13.17 2.81 11.26
#